data_AF-A0A382YUL1-F1
#
_entry.id   AF-A0A382YUL1-F1
#
_cell.length_a   1.000
_cell.length_b   1.000
_cell.length_c   1.000
_cell.angle_alpha   90.00
_cell.angle_beta   90.00
_cell.angle_gamma   90.00
#
_symmetry.space_group_name_H-M   'P 1'
#
loop_
_entity.id
_entity.type
_entity.pdbx_description
1 polymer ?
#
loop_
_entity_poly.entity_id
_entity_poly.type
_entity_poly.pdbx_seq_one_letter_code
_entity_poly.pdbx_strand_id
1 'polypeptide(L)' 'NTRDGIGKGAMVHNDATPSIEVDPETYEVRADGVLLTCEPADRLPMAQRYFLY' A
#
# COMPACT_ATOMS: atom_id res chain seq x y z
N ASN A 1 6.16 10.48 24.27
CA ASN A 1 5.68 11.07 22.99
C ASN A 1 6.27 10.42 21.74
N THR A 2 7.47 9.82 21.77
CA THR A 2 8.05 9.12 20.60
C THR A 2 8.04 7.59 20.69
N ARG A 3 7.65 7.04 21.84
CA ARG A 3 7.54 5.60 22.09
C ARG A 3 6.19 5.25 22.69
N ASP A 4 5.69 6.11 23.58
CA ASP A 4 4.35 6.00 24.15
C ASP A 4 3.41 7.02 23.48
N GLY A 5 2.32 6.53 22.88
CA GLY A 5 1.24 7.34 22.30
C GLY A 5 1.26 7.54 20.77
N ILE A 6 2.27 7.02 20.06
CA ILE A 6 2.32 7.04 18.60
C ILE A 6 2.36 5.60 18.07
N GLY A 7 1.45 5.30 17.13
CA GLY A 7 1.28 4.00 16.48
C GLY A 7 0.47 4.17 15.21
N LYS A 8 0.08 3.06 14.56
CA LYS A 8 -0.68 3.12 13.29
C LYS A 8 -1.97 3.96 13.41
N GLY A 9 -2.67 3.87 14.54
CA GLY A 9 -3.86 4.67 14.88
C GLY A 9 -3.64 6.18 14.94
N ALA A 10 -2.41 6.66 15.07
CA ALA A 10 -2.10 8.09 15.10
C ALA A 10 -1.84 8.69 13.70
N MET A 11 -1.87 7.88 12.63
CA MET A 11 -1.61 8.34 11.27
C MET A 11 -2.86 8.99 10.66
N VAL A 12 -2.82 10.31 10.49
CA VAL A 12 -3.93 11.07 9.88
C VAL A 12 -4.19 10.57 8.45
N HIS A 13 -5.46 10.23 8.17
CA HIS A 13 -5.97 9.69 6.91
C HIS A 13 -5.50 8.27 6.52
N ASN A 14 -4.60 7.62 7.29
CA ASN A 14 -3.95 6.37 6.89
C ASN A 14 -3.72 5.41 8.08
N ASP A 15 -4.73 5.22 8.92
CA ASP A 15 -4.65 4.44 10.16
C ASP A 15 -5.17 2.99 10.04
N ALA A 16 -5.59 2.56 8.85
CA ALA A 16 -6.14 1.22 8.62
C ALA A 16 -5.19 0.07 9.07
N THR A 17 -5.75 -0.92 9.76
CA THR A 17 -5.08 -2.15 10.21
C THR A 17 -5.86 -3.41 9.78
N PRO A 18 -5.91 -3.72 8.47
CA PRO A 18 -6.61 -4.90 7.97
C PRO A 18 -5.91 -6.20 8.37
N SER A 19 -6.63 -7.32 8.31
CA SER A 19 -6.02 -8.65 8.40
C SER A 19 -5.38 -8.97 7.05
N ILE A 20 -4.04 -8.99 6.99
CA ILE A 20 -3.28 -9.28 5.78
C ILE A 20 -2.84 -10.74 5.78
N GLU A 21 -3.15 -11.44 4.69
CA GLU A 21 -2.75 -12.82 4.43
C GLU A 21 -1.97 -12.89 3.11
N VAL A 22 -0.92 -13.73 3.08
CA VAL A 22 -0.11 -13.98 1.90
C VAL A 22 -0.04 -15.47 1.65
N ASP A 23 -0.42 -15.90 0.45
CA ASP A 23 -0.27 -17.28 0.03
C ASP A 23 1.22 -17.58 -0.26
N PRO A 24 1.83 -18.59 0.39
CA PRO A 24 3.27 -18.83 0.30
C PRO A 24 3.73 -19.40 -1.05
N GLU A 25 2.82 -19.95 -1.87
CA GLU A 25 3.15 -20.61 -3.13
C GLU A 25 2.91 -19.68 -4.33
N THR A 26 1.82 -18.92 -4.29
CA THR A 26 1.36 -18.05 -5.39
C THR A 26 1.69 -16.58 -5.16
N TYR A 27 2.01 -16.19 -3.92
CA TYR A 27 2.22 -14.81 -3.48
C TYR A 27 0.99 -13.90 -3.63
N GLU A 28 -0.21 -14.48 -3.73
CA GLU A 28 -1.44 -13.70 -3.63
C GLU A 28 -1.54 -13.02 -2.27
N VAL A 29 -1.88 -11.72 -2.27
CA VAL A 29 -2.06 -10.93 -1.06
C VAL A 29 -3.55 -10.64 -0.88
N ARG A 30 -4.08 -10.89 0.32
CA ARG A 30 -5.47 -10.60 0.67
C ARG A 30 -5.55 -9.65 1.87
N ALA A 31 -6.48 -8.70 1.82
CA ALA A 31 -6.90 -7.92 2.99
C ALA A 31 -8.35 -8.26 3.31
N ASP A 32 -8.61 -8.70 4.54
CA ASP A 32 -9.95 -9.07 5.00
C ASP A 32 -10.64 -10.07 4.04
N GLY A 33 -9.84 -11.02 3.51
CA GLY A 33 -10.26 -12.04 2.54
C GLY A 33 -10.32 -11.59 1.07
N VAL A 34 -10.22 -10.29 0.80
CA VAL A 34 -10.30 -9.71 -0.54
C VAL A 34 -8.93 -9.69 -1.21
N LEU A 35 -8.81 -10.26 -2.42
CA LEU A 35 -7.58 -10.24 -3.21
C LEU A 35 -7.19 -8.81 -3.58
N LEU A 36 -5.95 -8.44 -3.24
CA LEU A 36 -5.34 -7.17 -3.59
C LEU A 36 -4.50 -7.34 -4.85
N THR A 37 -4.99 -6.81 -5.97
CA THR A 37 -4.26 -6.80 -7.22
C THR A 37 -4.62 -5.54 -8.03
N CYS A 38 -3.75 -5.13 -8.94
CA CYS A 38 -4.02 -4.07 -9.89
C CYS A 38 -3.26 -4.31 -11.20
N GLU A 39 -3.83 -3.80 -12.29
CA GLU A 39 -3.15 -3.84 -13.59
C GLU A 39 -1.94 -2.88 -13.60
N PRO A 40 -0.85 -3.27 -14.27
CA PRO A 40 0.29 -2.38 -14.45
C PRO A 40 -0.11 -1.15 -15.28
N ALA A 41 0.46 0.01 -14.94
CA ALA A 41 0.24 1.23 -15.71
C ALA A 41 1.28 1.38 -16.84
N ASP A 42 0.81 1.51 -18.09
CA ASP A 42 1.69 1.69 -19.27
C ASP A 42 2.33 3.09 -19.34
N ARG A 43 1.72 4.08 -18.69
CA ARG A 43 2.17 5.49 -18.66
C ARG A 43 1.77 6.14 -17.36
N LEU A 44 2.60 7.06 -16.87
CA LEU A 44 2.33 7.81 -15.65
C LEU A 44 2.30 9.32 -15.91
N PRO A 45 1.40 10.07 -15.24
CA PRO A 45 1.53 11.52 -15.16
C PRO A 45 2.81 11.89 -14.39
N MET A 46 3.25 13.14 -14.52
CA MET A 46 4.43 13.67 -13.83
C MET A 46 5.76 12.94 -14.14
N ALA A 47 5.83 12.19 -15.24
CA ALA A 47 7.05 11.53 -15.72
C ALA A 47 7.67 12.30 -16.90
N GLN A 48 7.80 11.67 -18.07
CA GLN A 48 8.51 12.16 -19.29
C GLN A 48 8.25 13.63 -19.66
N ARG A 49 7.10 14.20 -19.32
CA ARG A 49 6.76 15.60 -19.63
C ARG A 49 7.66 16.62 -18.88
N TYR A 50 8.16 16.26 -17.70
CA TYR A 50 8.78 17.21 -16.77
C TYR A 50 10.28 17.03 -16.57
N PHE A 51 10.85 15.92 -17.07
CA PHE A 51 12.26 15.61 -16.93
C PHE A 51 12.95 15.65 -18.29
N LEU A 52 14.14 16.26 -18.33
CA LEU A 52 14.93 16.37 -19.56
C LEU A 52 15.57 15.03 -19.95
N TYR A 53 15.89 14.19 -18.96
CA TYR A 53 16.33 12.80 -19.09
C TYR A 53 15.77 11.98 -17.93
#